data_AF-A0A7S2NB39-F1
#
_entry.id   AF-A0A7S2NB39-F1
#
_cell.length_a   1.000
_cell.length_b   1.000
_cell.length_c   1.000
_cell.angle_alpha   90.00
_cell.angle_beta   90.00
_cell.angle_gamma   90.00
#
_symmetry.space_group_name_H-M   'P 1'
#
loop_
_entity.id
_entity.type
_entity.pdbx_description
1 polymer ?
#
loop_
_entity_poly.entity_id
_entity_poly.type
_entity_poly.pdbx_seq_one_letter_code
_entity_poly.pdbx_strand_id
1 'polypeptide(L)'
;AMATLDPVQLQPTFSYAGSLGEHPPLSRFDIRDEACLEAGGFLHGQVVKDRCGREFVAVGVKLAEGRPQLWFHPRDHGRAGAGTFPDDTAASLKEKLTPVGTFSKTARDARAKLGAAGLPKGGCKHLKEASAKDFDVAEDSEEEEVILCCHCRLPIGDFAYTKSEKDESLVHADCMAQMVQQDFLKQTKDKEAEASALKVKRRAEFEIGWRPEMIPRNMGPARKLKCDAVGRGLCCLKFQDGSNTLCLAPTVDPAGAVNLEYLSLALQVRFKEGTEPRFSLDPVDPSKKSVDAMQSMQTKRFEPAWLAGTSVGDVLFQADYHLKELSMGEQPQPIIGMKSCFDFSDVSRTEEWKAREWFVVRKAEVQVSEDGVILPCVKMGVEAREQRLTPYGLEDSRISRPDHPLVKYAEEFTNSFDLIAERKSVFY
;
A
#
# COMPACT_ATOMS: atom_id res chain seq x y z
N ALA A 1 -5.73 8.45 -60.61
CA ALA A 1 -6.52 8.82 -59.41
C ALA A 1 -6.20 7.80 -58.33
N MET A 2 -5.43 8.17 -57.30
CA MET A 2 -5.24 7.30 -56.13
C MET A 2 -6.55 7.37 -55.33
N ALA A 3 -7.24 6.24 -55.21
CA ALA A 3 -8.42 6.13 -54.36
C ALA A 3 -7.96 6.40 -52.92
N THR A 4 -8.38 7.54 -52.36
CA THR A 4 -8.29 7.81 -50.93
C THR A 4 -9.23 6.82 -50.24
N LEU A 5 -8.66 5.76 -49.65
CA LEU A 5 -9.41 4.86 -48.77
C LEU A 5 -9.96 5.70 -47.61
N ASP A 6 -11.25 5.56 -47.35
CA ASP A 6 -11.87 6.20 -46.19
C ASP A 6 -11.16 5.75 -44.90
N PRO A 7 -10.84 6.68 -43.98
CA PRO A 7 -10.18 6.33 -42.73
C PRO A 7 -11.05 5.35 -41.96
N VAL A 8 -10.48 4.20 -41.59
CA VAL A 8 -11.21 3.15 -40.87
C VAL A 8 -11.79 3.69 -39.58
N GLN A 9 -13.12 3.71 -39.53
CA GLN A 9 -13.87 4.16 -38.37
C GLN A 9 -13.78 3.07 -37.29
N LEU A 10 -13.03 3.39 -36.23
CA LEU A 10 -12.89 2.51 -35.06
C LEU A 10 -14.22 2.38 -34.31
N GLN A 11 -14.55 1.16 -33.89
CA GLN A 11 -15.70 0.81 -33.05
C GLN A 11 -15.20 0.21 -31.73
N PRO A 12 -14.85 1.06 -30.74
CA PRO A 12 -14.21 0.60 -29.52
C PRO A 12 -15.22 -0.06 -28.57
N THR A 13 -15.40 -1.37 -28.69
CA THR A 13 -16.38 -2.17 -27.93
C THR A 13 -15.79 -2.84 -26.70
N PHE A 14 -14.49 -3.12 -26.69
CA PHE A 14 -13.80 -3.84 -25.61
C PHE A 14 -13.12 -2.88 -24.62
N SER A 15 -13.23 -3.11 -23.31
CA SER A 15 -12.60 -2.26 -22.29
C SER A 15 -11.42 -2.98 -21.63
N TYR A 16 -10.26 -2.32 -21.56
CA TYR A 16 -9.04 -2.87 -20.93
C TYR A 16 -8.13 -1.76 -20.38
N ALA A 17 -7.11 -2.12 -19.59
CA ALA A 17 -6.12 -1.21 -19.03
C ALA A 17 -5.23 -0.56 -20.13
N GLY A 18 -5.36 0.75 -20.35
CA GLY A 18 -4.74 1.48 -21.47
C GLY A 18 -3.42 2.18 -21.17
N SER A 19 -2.59 1.61 -20.29
CA SER A 19 -1.23 2.05 -20.02
C SER A 19 -0.43 0.92 -19.37
N LEU A 20 0.90 1.03 -19.37
CA LEU A 20 1.79 0.15 -18.59
C LEU A 20 2.13 0.72 -17.20
N GLY A 21 1.61 1.91 -16.87
CA GLY A 21 1.77 2.56 -15.56
C GLY A 21 1.21 1.72 -14.41
N GLU A 22 1.46 2.17 -13.18
CA GLU A 22 1.01 1.49 -11.95
C GLU A 22 -0.52 1.52 -11.79
N HIS A 23 -1.16 2.58 -12.28
CA HIS A 23 -2.60 2.76 -12.29
C HIS A 23 -3.09 3.06 -13.69
N PRO A 24 -3.15 2.05 -14.58
CA PRO A 24 -3.49 2.29 -15.97
C PRO A 24 -4.98 2.68 -16.09
N PRO A 25 -5.30 3.78 -16.79
CA PRO A 25 -6.68 4.18 -16.98
C PRO A 25 -7.42 3.13 -17.81
N LEU A 26 -8.69 2.85 -17.46
CA LEU A 26 -9.56 2.02 -18.28
C LEU A 26 -9.79 2.70 -19.64
N SER A 27 -9.54 1.97 -20.72
CA SER A 27 -9.64 2.45 -22.10
C SER A 27 -10.50 1.51 -22.93
N ARG A 28 -11.11 2.03 -24.00
CA ARG A 28 -11.86 1.20 -24.96
C ARG A 28 -11.05 0.95 -26.24
N PHE A 29 -11.15 -0.25 -26.77
CA PHE A 29 -10.42 -0.79 -27.91
C PHE A 29 -11.38 -1.39 -28.92
N ASP A 30 -11.08 -1.21 -30.21
CA ASP A 30 -11.72 -1.94 -31.30
C ASP A 30 -11.01 -3.30 -31.46
N ILE A 31 -11.76 -4.39 -31.27
CA ILE A 31 -11.22 -5.76 -31.29
C ILE A 31 -11.63 -6.52 -32.54
N ARG A 32 -12.25 -5.86 -33.52
CA ARG A 32 -12.60 -6.49 -34.79
C ARG A 32 -11.32 -6.92 -35.51
N ASP A 33 -11.39 -8.09 -36.14
CA ASP A 33 -10.25 -8.69 -36.82
C ASP A 33 -9.68 -7.75 -37.89
N GLU A 34 -10.54 -7.12 -38.68
CA GLU A 34 -10.15 -6.18 -39.73
C GLU A 34 -9.37 -4.98 -39.18
N ALA A 35 -9.82 -4.39 -38.07
CA ALA A 35 -9.16 -3.26 -37.44
C ALA A 35 -7.79 -3.67 -36.89
N CYS A 36 -7.72 -4.80 -36.18
CA CYS A 36 -6.47 -5.28 -35.58
C CYS A 36 -5.42 -5.67 -36.63
N LEU A 37 -5.85 -6.35 -37.68
CA LEU A 37 -4.98 -6.74 -38.80
C LEU A 37 -4.47 -5.54 -39.59
N GLU A 38 -5.29 -4.51 -39.79
CA GLU A 38 -4.87 -3.29 -40.47
C GLU A 38 -3.90 -2.46 -39.63
N ALA A 39 -4.22 -2.25 -38.34
CA ALA A 39 -3.42 -1.39 -37.48
C ALA A 39 -2.09 -2.02 -37.06
N GLY A 40 -2.06 -3.33 -36.82
CA GLY A 40 -0.86 -3.99 -36.29
C GLY A 40 -0.54 -5.37 -36.85
N GLY A 41 -1.36 -5.91 -37.74
CA GLY A 41 -1.06 -7.17 -38.41
C GLY A 41 -1.33 -8.43 -37.60
N PHE A 42 -1.91 -8.31 -36.42
CA PHE A 42 -2.22 -9.41 -35.50
C PHE A 42 -3.67 -9.33 -35.05
N LEU A 43 -4.23 -10.49 -34.69
CA LEU A 43 -5.60 -10.61 -34.21
C LEU A 43 -5.68 -10.26 -32.72
N HIS A 44 -6.83 -9.76 -32.26
CA HIS A 44 -7.11 -9.65 -30.83
C HIS A 44 -6.90 -11.02 -30.14
N GLY A 45 -6.24 -11.02 -28.97
CA GLY A 45 -5.90 -12.22 -28.20
C GLY A 45 -4.69 -13.00 -28.72
N GLN A 46 -4.15 -12.68 -29.91
CA GLN A 46 -3.00 -13.37 -30.46
C GLN A 46 -1.75 -13.10 -29.62
N VAL A 47 -1.07 -14.18 -29.22
CA VAL A 47 0.23 -14.10 -28.54
C VAL A 47 1.33 -13.97 -29.59
N VAL A 48 2.18 -12.98 -29.42
CA VAL A 48 3.33 -12.72 -30.27
C VAL A 48 4.59 -12.56 -29.43
N LYS A 49 5.75 -12.81 -30.02
CA LYS A 49 7.04 -12.80 -29.34
C LYS A 49 8.04 -11.96 -30.11
N ASP A 50 8.74 -11.09 -29.39
CA ASP A 50 9.80 -10.27 -29.97
C ASP A 50 11.10 -11.07 -30.15
N ARG A 51 12.11 -10.42 -30.75
CA ARG A 51 13.45 -11.01 -30.98
C ARG A 51 14.20 -11.36 -29.68
N CYS A 52 13.86 -10.72 -28.56
CA CYS A 52 14.43 -11.00 -27.25
C CYS A 52 13.70 -12.14 -26.52
N GLY A 53 12.62 -12.64 -27.11
CA GLY A 53 11.80 -13.70 -26.57
C GLY A 53 10.75 -13.26 -25.56
N ARG A 54 10.46 -11.96 -25.45
CA ARG A 54 9.37 -11.46 -24.62
C ARG A 54 8.04 -11.67 -25.32
N GLU A 55 7.04 -12.12 -24.58
CA GLU A 55 5.72 -12.42 -25.10
C GLU A 55 4.72 -11.30 -24.81
N PHE A 56 3.91 -11.00 -25.82
CA PHE A 56 2.91 -9.96 -25.80
C PHE A 56 1.58 -10.54 -26.26
N VAL A 57 0.47 -10.08 -25.67
CA VAL A 57 -0.89 -10.41 -26.13
C VAL A 57 -1.48 -9.18 -26.83
N ALA A 58 -1.94 -9.32 -28.06
CA ALA A 58 -2.63 -8.25 -28.77
C ALA A 58 -3.98 -7.93 -28.10
N VAL A 59 -4.16 -6.70 -27.64
CA VAL A 59 -5.34 -6.26 -26.86
C VAL A 59 -6.42 -5.66 -27.75
N GLY A 60 -6.06 -4.92 -28.79
CA GLY A 60 -7.02 -4.26 -29.69
C GLY A 60 -6.53 -2.90 -30.14
N VAL A 61 -7.32 -2.22 -30.96
CA VAL A 61 -6.93 -0.97 -31.62
C VAL A 61 -7.52 0.24 -30.92
N LYS A 62 -6.69 1.25 -30.68
CA LYS A 62 -7.10 2.54 -30.13
C LYS A 62 -6.26 3.65 -30.77
N LEU A 63 -6.81 4.86 -30.83
CA LEU A 63 -6.05 6.04 -31.25
C LEU A 63 -4.91 6.34 -30.27
N ALA A 64 -3.69 6.39 -30.79
CA ALA A 64 -2.52 6.95 -30.13
C ALA A 64 -1.93 8.02 -31.08
N GLU A 65 -1.73 9.23 -30.57
CA GLU A 65 -1.21 10.36 -31.37
C GLU A 65 -2.02 10.62 -32.67
N GLY A 66 -3.35 10.43 -32.59
CA GLY A 66 -4.26 10.64 -33.71
C GLY A 66 -4.27 9.53 -34.77
N ARG A 67 -3.54 8.43 -34.57
CA ARG A 67 -3.50 7.29 -35.50
C ARG A 67 -4.01 6.01 -34.83
N PRO A 68 -4.76 5.14 -35.55
CA PRO A 68 -5.09 3.82 -35.07
C PRO A 68 -3.83 3.00 -34.87
N GLN A 69 -3.61 2.49 -33.65
CA GLN A 69 -2.49 1.61 -33.35
C GLN A 69 -2.97 0.37 -32.59
N LEU A 70 -2.31 -0.76 -32.82
CA LEU A 70 -2.56 -2.00 -32.10
C LEU A 70 -1.82 -1.97 -30.76
N TRP A 71 -2.55 -2.22 -29.68
CA TRP A 71 -2.01 -2.25 -28.33
C TRP A 71 -1.73 -3.68 -27.87
N PHE A 72 -0.71 -3.83 -27.03
CA PHE A 72 -0.17 -5.09 -26.57
C PHE A 72 -0.01 -5.11 -25.05
N HIS A 73 -0.34 -6.24 -24.42
CA HIS A 73 -0.09 -6.51 -23.01
C HIS A 73 1.14 -7.42 -22.86
N PRO A 74 2.24 -6.95 -22.22
CA PRO A 74 3.41 -7.80 -21.96
C PRO A 74 3.06 -8.84 -20.88
N ARG A 75 3.30 -10.12 -21.17
CA ARG A 75 2.94 -11.22 -20.24
C ARG A 75 3.78 -11.22 -18.95
N ASP A 76 4.97 -10.65 -19.00
CA ASP A 76 5.91 -10.53 -17.88
C ASP A 76 5.64 -9.30 -16.99
N HIS A 77 4.65 -8.46 -17.33
CA HIS A 77 4.37 -7.22 -16.61
C HIS A 77 3.80 -7.43 -15.19
N GLY A 78 3.30 -8.63 -14.88
CA GLY A 78 2.78 -9.00 -13.55
C GLY A 78 1.50 -8.27 -13.12
N ARG A 79 0.98 -7.33 -13.92
CA ARG A 79 -0.28 -6.60 -13.73
C ARG A 79 -0.93 -6.27 -15.07
N ALA A 80 -2.25 -6.07 -15.08
CA ALA A 80 -2.97 -5.66 -16.28
C ALA A 80 -2.46 -4.30 -16.79
N GLY A 81 -2.23 -4.19 -18.09
CA GLY A 81 -1.74 -2.96 -18.71
C GLY A 81 -1.34 -3.18 -20.16
N ALA A 82 -1.68 -2.25 -21.04
CA ALA A 82 -1.35 -2.31 -22.45
C ALA A 82 -0.50 -1.11 -22.87
N GLY A 83 0.41 -1.33 -23.81
CA GLY A 83 1.19 -0.30 -24.49
C GLY A 83 1.15 -0.50 -26.01
N THR A 84 1.65 0.47 -26.76
CA THR A 84 1.76 0.41 -28.22
C THR A 84 3.23 0.62 -28.63
N PHE A 85 3.55 0.30 -29.88
CA PHE A 85 4.82 0.62 -30.51
C PHE A 85 4.62 1.86 -31.40
N PRO A 86 4.83 3.09 -30.89
CA PRO A 86 4.32 4.30 -31.52
C PRO A 86 4.84 4.56 -32.94
N ASP A 87 6.05 4.10 -33.23
CA ASP A 87 6.71 4.30 -34.53
C ASP A 87 6.56 3.13 -35.51
N ASP A 88 5.87 2.06 -35.10
CA ASP A 88 5.80 0.84 -35.90
C ASP A 88 4.50 0.72 -36.70
N THR A 89 4.65 0.49 -38.01
CA THR A 89 3.54 0.11 -38.89
C THR A 89 3.21 -1.37 -38.73
N ALA A 90 2.04 -1.82 -39.22
CA ALA A 90 1.69 -3.24 -39.25
C ALA A 90 2.76 -4.12 -39.94
N ALA A 91 3.44 -3.59 -40.98
CA ALA A 91 4.53 -4.30 -41.64
C ALA A 91 5.77 -4.41 -40.72
N SER A 92 6.19 -3.31 -40.08
CA SER A 92 7.31 -3.31 -39.13
C SER A 92 7.04 -4.24 -37.94
N LEU A 93 5.81 -4.22 -37.42
CA LEU A 93 5.40 -5.11 -36.33
C LEU A 93 5.49 -6.59 -36.72
N LYS A 94 5.09 -6.97 -37.94
CA LYS A 94 5.24 -8.35 -38.44
C LYS A 94 6.70 -8.79 -38.60
N GLU A 95 7.63 -7.87 -38.82
CA GLU A 95 9.08 -8.17 -38.87
C GLU A 95 9.73 -8.25 -37.48
N LYS A 96 9.14 -7.59 -36.48
CA LYS A 96 9.64 -7.53 -35.10
C LYS A 96 9.04 -8.62 -34.21
N LEU A 97 7.79 -8.98 -34.47
CA LEU A 97 6.98 -9.87 -33.62
C LEU A 97 6.58 -11.11 -34.41
N THR A 98 6.80 -12.27 -33.80
CA THR A 98 6.47 -13.58 -34.36
C THR A 98 5.32 -14.21 -33.59
N PRO A 99 4.23 -14.66 -34.24
CA PRO A 99 3.15 -15.36 -33.55
C PRO A 99 3.65 -16.58 -32.76
N VAL A 100 3.23 -16.70 -31.51
CA VAL A 100 3.54 -17.85 -30.65
C VAL A 100 2.37 -18.82 -30.72
N GLY A 101 2.52 -19.84 -31.56
CA GLY A 101 1.51 -20.87 -31.77
C GLY A 101 0.40 -20.44 -32.73
N THR A 102 -0.20 -21.42 -33.40
CA THR A 102 -1.45 -21.23 -34.14
C THR A 102 -2.60 -21.14 -33.15
N PHE A 103 -3.20 -19.95 -33.01
CA PHE A 103 -4.52 -19.80 -32.43
C PHE A 103 -5.48 -20.60 -33.32
N SER A 104 -6.01 -21.73 -32.84
CA SER A 104 -7.05 -22.47 -33.55
C SER A 104 -8.35 -21.68 -33.43
N LYS A 105 -8.65 -20.84 -34.41
CA LYS A 105 -9.97 -20.21 -34.51
C LYS A 105 -10.99 -21.30 -34.85
N THR A 106 -11.96 -21.48 -33.96
CA THR A 106 -13.23 -22.24 -34.11
C THR A 106 -13.20 -23.75 -33.84
N ALA A 107 -14.20 -24.21 -33.09
CA ALA A 107 -14.69 -25.60 -33.09
C ALA A 107 -15.23 -26.03 -34.49
N ARG A 108 -15.46 -25.06 -35.39
CA ARG A 108 -15.95 -25.27 -36.75
C ARG A 108 -14.85 -25.79 -37.70
N ASP A 109 -13.59 -25.40 -37.50
CA ASP A 109 -12.44 -25.89 -38.29
C ASP A 109 -11.94 -27.28 -37.85
N ALA A 110 -12.28 -27.72 -36.62
CA ALA A 110 -11.97 -29.05 -36.14
C ALA A 110 -12.75 -30.15 -36.88
N ARG A 111 -13.98 -29.85 -37.34
CA ARG A 111 -14.83 -30.80 -38.07
C ARG A 111 -14.33 -31.11 -39.50
N ALA A 112 -13.52 -30.24 -40.09
CA ALA A 112 -13.00 -30.40 -41.46
C ALA A 112 -11.65 -31.14 -41.53
N LYS A 113 -10.89 -31.24 -40.43
CA LYS A 113 -9.53 -31.81 -40.42
C LYS A 113 -9.42 -33.26 -39.94
N LEU A 114 -10.53 -33.89 -39.55
CA LEU A 114 -10.58 -35.28 -39.07
C LEU A 114 -10.58 -36.37 -40.17
N GLY A 115 -10.39 -36.00 -41.44
CA GLY A 115 -10.52 -36.90 -42.58
C GLY A 115 -9.25 -37.55 -43.15
N ALA A 116 -8.04 -37.25 -42.68
CA ALA A 116 -6.83 -37.82 -43.30
C ALA A 116 -5.69 -38.08 -42.31
N ALA A 117 -5.33 -39.36 -42.19
CA ALA A 117 -4.35 -39.89 -41.25
C ALA A 117 -2.89 -39.80 -41.71
N GLY A 118 -1.98 -39.65 -40.73
CA GLY A 118 -0.79 -40.51 -40.60
C GLY A 118 0.59 -39.92 -40.94
N LEU A 119 1.48 -39.91 -39.92
CA LEU A 119 2.96 -40.20 -39.90
C LEU A 119 3.74 -39.31 -38.88
N PRO A 120 4.94 -39.72 -38.39
CA PRO A 120 5.25 -39.74 -36.95
C PRO A 120 6.42 -38.84 -36.49
N LYS A 121 6.44 -38.65 -35.16
CA LYS A 121 7.57 -38.40 -34.23
C LYS A 121 8.47 -37.17 -34.42
N GLY A 122 8.38 -36.25 -33.45
CA GLY A 122 9.41 -35.28 -33.06
C GLY A 122 8.91 -34.38 -31.93
N GLY A 123 8.94 -34.87 -30.69
CA GLY A 123 8.20 -34.30 -29.56
C GLY A 123 8.66 -32.92 -29.09
N CYS A 124 7.98 -31.88 -29.56
CA CYS A 124 7.77 -30.64 -28.82
C CYS A 124 6.37 -30.73 -28.16
N LYS A 125 6.26 -30.39 -26.87
CA LYS A 125 5.07 -30.63 -26.03
C LYS A 125 3.90 -29.76 -26.52
N HIS A 126 2.97 -30.36 -27.25
CA HIS A 126 1.74 -29.72 -27.73
C HIS A 126 0.55 -29.97 -26.81
N LEU A 127 -0.32 -28.95 -26.73
CA LEU A 127 -1.66 -28.96 -26.16
C LEU A 127 -2.46 -30.17 -26.71
N LYS A 128 -3.18 -30.86 -25.82
CA LYS A 128 -4.11 -31.94 -26.19
C LYS A 128 -5.54 -31.44 -26.16
N GLU A 129 -6.33 -31.92 -27.11
CA GLU A 129 -7.76 -31.69 -27.27
C GLU A 129 -8.54 -32.62 -26.33
N ALA A 130 -9.52 -32.07 -25.58
CA ALA A 130 -10.44 -32.82 -24.72
C ALA A 130 -11.66 -33.30 -25.53
N SER A 131 -12.24 -34.46 -25.17
CA SER A 131 -13.35 -35.08 -25.90
C SER A 131 -14.70 -34.79 -25.21
N ALA A 132 -15.81 -34.85 -25.95
CA ALA A 132 -17.15 -34.69 -25.40
C ALA A 132 -17.52 -35.74 -24.33
N LYS A 133 -16.78 -36.85 -24.23
CA LYS A 133 -17.02 -37.92 -23.25
C LYS A 133 -16.52 -37.60 -21.84
N ASP A 134 -15.86 -36.45 -21.67
CA ASP A 134 -15.22 -36.06 -20.42
C ASP A 134 -16.06 -35.05 -19.60
N PHE A 135 -17.31 -34.77 -20.02
CA PHE A 135 -18.17 -33.73 -19.43
C PHE A 135 -19.57 -34.21 -19.04
N ASP A 136 -20.20 -33.50 -18.10
CA ASP A 136 -21.62 -33.65 -17.74
C ASP A 136 -22.48 -33.18 -18.92
N VAL A 137 -22.83 -34.11 -19.81
CA VAL A 137 -23.72 -33.86 -20.94
C VAL A 137 -25.17 -33.87 -20.46
N ALA A 138 -25.93 -32.82 -20.77
CA ALA A 138 -27.38 -32.86 -20.67
C ALA A 138 -27.95 -33.06 -22.08
N GLU A 139 -28.86 -34.03 -22.22
CA GLU A 139 -29.66 -34.22 -23.43
C GLU A 139 -30.82 -33.21 -23.40
N ASP A 140 -30.92 -32.40 -24.44
CA ASP A 140 -32.08 -31.54 -24.64
C ASP A 140 -33.22 -32.29 -25.35
N SER A 141 -34.34 -31.60 -25.56
CA SER A 141 -35.55 -32.16 -26.21
C SER A 141 -35.32 -32.60 -27.66
N GLU A 142 -34.15 -32.32 -28.25
CA GLU A 142 -33.81 -32.60 -29.65
C GLU A 142 -32.65 -33.62 -29.79
N GLU A 143 -32.26 -34.28 -28.68
CA GLU A 143 -31.13 -35.23 -28.61
C GLU A 143 -29.76 -34.59 -28.94
N GLU A 144 -29.61 -33.26 -28.83
CA GLU A 144 -28.30 -32.62 -28.98
C GLU A 144 -27.53 -32.65 -27.65
N GLU A 145 -26.27 -33.13 -27.68
CA GLU A 145 -25.37 -33.12 -26.54
C GLU A 145 -24.88 -31.69 -26.27
N VAL A 146 -25.32 -31.07 -25.18
CA VAL A 146 -24.94 -29.70 -24.82
C VAL A 146 -23.87 -29.69 -23.73
N ILE A 147 -22.77 -28.95 -23.96
CA ILE A 147 -21.72 -28.73 -22.96
C ILE A 147 -22.19 -27.68 -21.96
N LEU A 148 -22.17 -28.04 -20.67
CA LEU A 148 -22.58 -27.15 -19.59
C LEU A 148 -21.38 -26.44 -18.95
N CYS A 149 -21.57 -25.17 -18.60
CA CYS A 149 -20.62 -24.40 -17.81
C CYS A 149 -20.47 -25.02 -16.40
N CYS A 150 -19.24 -25.31 -15.98
CA CYS A 150 -19.02 -25.95 -14.68
C CYS A 150 -19.40 -25.04 -13.48
N HIS A 151 -19.49 -23.72 -13.71
CA HIS A 151 -19.82 -22.74 -12.67
C HIS A 151 -21.34 -22.55 -12.49
N CYS A 152 -22.07 -22.22 -13.56
CA CYS A 152 -23.50 -21.90 -13.49
C CYS A 152 -24.43 -23.03 -13.98
N ARG A 153 -23.86 -24.11 -14.55
CA ARG A 153 -24.59 -25.27 -15.11
C ARG A 153 -25.53 -24.94 -16.27
N LEU A 154 -25.34 -23.80 -16.93
CA LEU A 154 -26.07 -23.42 -18.14
C LEU A 154 -25.29 -23.81 -19.41
N PRO A 155 -25.99 -24.05 -20.54
CA PRO A 155 -25.38 -24.30 -21.86
C PRO A 155 -24.31 -23.27 -22.23
N ILE A 156 -23.15 -23.75 -22.68
CA ILE A 156 -22.10 -22.90 -23.24
C ILE A 156 -22.43 -22.61 -24.71
N GLY A 157 -22.34 -21.33 -25.09
CA GLY A 157 -22.54 -20.90 -26.49
C GLY A 157 -21.27 -21.10 -27.34
N ASP A 158 -21.09 -20.24 -28.35
CA ASP A 158 -19.97 -20.34 -29.30
C ASP A 158 -18.58 -20.14 -28.66
N PHE A 159 -18.51 -19.58 -27.45
CA PHE A 159 -17.26 -19.24 -26.76
C PHE A 159 -17.21 -19.82 -25.34
N ALA A 160 -16.07 -20.40 -25.00
CA ALA A 160 -15.78 -21.00 -23.69
C ALA A 160 -14.36 -20.66 -23.23
N TYR A 161 -14.15 -20.65 -21.92
CA TYR A 161 -12.84 -20.49 -21.29
C TYR A 161 -12.55 -21.69 -20.40
N THR A 162 -11.28 -22.07 -20.25
CA THR A 162 -10.82 -23.12 -19.34
C THR A 162 -10.12 -22.51 -18.13
N LYS A 163 -10.39 -23.02 -16.92
CA LYS A 163 -9.83 -22.47 -15.67
C LYS A 163 -8.30 -22.61 -15.56
N SER A 164 -7.74 -23.70 -16.09
CA SER A 164 -6.30 -23.93 -16.14
C SER A 164 -5.94 -24.87 -17.28
N GLU A 165 -4.68 -24.93 -17.69
CA GLU A 165 -4.21 -25.87 -18.72
C GLU A 165 -4.43 -27.35 -18.37
N LYS A 166 -4.66 -27.66 -17.08
CA LYS A 166 -4.91 -29.02 -16.58
C LYS A 166 -6.37 -29.28 -16.22
N ASP A 167 -7.19 -28.24 -16.27
CA ASP A 167 -8.59 -28.29 -15.88
C ASP A 167 -9.41 -28.18 -17.16
N GLU A 168 -9.95 -29.31 -17.59
CA GLU A 168 -10.76 -29.39 -18.81
C GLU A 168 -12.11 -28.68 -18.63
N SER A 169 -12.47 -28.25 -17.42
CA SER A 169 -13.76 -27.60 -17.18
C SER A 169 -13.90 -26.27 -17.96
N LEU A 170 -15.00 -26.20 -18.70
CA LEU A 170 -15.36 -25.06 -19.52
C LEU A 170 -16.30 -24.13 -18.75
N VAL A 171 -16.07 -22.82 -18.90
CA VAL A 171 -16.88 -21.76 -18.29
C VAL A 171 -17.25 -20.68 -19.30
N HIS A 172 -18.38 -20.01 -19.08
CA HIS A 172 -18.74 -18.80 -19.82
C HIS A 172 -17.74 -17.66 -19.56
N ALA A 173 -17.66 -16.70 -20.48
CA ALA A 173 -16.87 -15.48 -20.31
C ALA A 173 -17.21 -14.76 -18.99
N ASP A 174 -18.50 -14.57 -18.71
CA ASP A 174 -18.98 -13.88 -17.51
C ASP A 174 -18.69 -14.68 -16.23
N CYS A 175 -18.83 -16.01 -16.29
CA CYS A 175 -18.47 -16.89 -15.17
C CYS A 175 -16.97 -16.83 -14.88
N MET A 176 -16.13 -16.83 -15.93
CA MET A 176 -14.69 -16.68 -15.80
C MET A 176 -14.33 -15.33 -15.19
N ALA A 177 -14.96 -14.24 -15.63
CA ALA A 177 -14.73 -12.90 -15.08
C ALA A 177 -15.09 -12.83 -13.58
N GLN A 178 -16.22 -13.43 -13.18
CA GLN A 178 -16.61 -13.52 -11.76
C GLN A 178 -15.60 -14.33 -10.95
N MET A 179 -15.13 -15.46 -11.47
CA MET A 179 -14.12 -16.28 -10.80
C MET A 179 -12.79 -15.54 -10.65
N VAL A 180 -12.31 -14.86 -11.69
CA VAL A 180 -11.10 -14.03 -11.64
C VAL A 180 -11.25 -12.90 -10.61
N GLN A 181 -12.42 -12.26 -10.56
CA GLN A 181 -12.71 -11.22 -9.55
C GLN A 181 -12.68 -11.79 -8.13
N GLN A 182 -13.29 -12.95 -7.90
CA GLN A 182 -13.27 -13.63 -6.60
C GLN A 182 -11.85 -14.04 -6.20
N ASP A 183 -11.07 -14.57 -7.14
CA ASP A 183 -9.66 -14.94 -6.90
C ASP A 183 -8.82 -13.70 -6.58
N PHE A 184 -9.03 -12.58 -7.25
CA PHE A 184 -8.36 -11.32 -6.95
C PHE A 184 -8.71 -10.79 -5.55
N LEU A 185 -10.00 -10.81 -5.18
CA LEU A 185 -10.46 -10.44 -3.85
C LEU A 185 -9.88 -11.35 -2.77
N LYS A 186 -9.82 -12.66 -3.05
CA LYS A 186 -9.21 -13.64 -2.15
C LYS A 186 -7.71 -13.37 -1.97
N GLN A 187 -6.96 -13.22 -3.06
CA GLN A 187 -5.53 -12.91 -3.01
C GLN A 187 -5.24 -11.60 -2.26
N THR A 188 -6.08 -10.58 -2.45
CA THR A 188 -5.96 -9.31 -1.72
C THR A 188 -6.16 -9.52 -0.23
N LYS A 189 -7.23 -10.23 0.17
CA LYS A 189 -7.48 -10.58 1.58
C LYS A 189 -6.37 -11.43 2.19
N ASP A 190 -5.85 -12.41 1.44
CA ASP A 190 -4.76 -13.28 1.89
C ASP A 190 -3.49 -12.45 2.13
N LYS A 191 -3.14 -11.53 1.21
CA LYS A 191 -2.02 -10.60 1.37
C LYS A 191 -2.20 -9.66 2.56
N GLU A 192 -3.39 -9.10 2.75
CA GLU A 192 -3.73 -8.25 3.91
C GLU A 192 -3.60 -9.03 5.22
N ALA A 193 -4.07 -10.28 5.25
CA ALA A 193 -3.96 -11.16 6.42
C ALA A 193 -2.50 -11.52 6.72
N GLU A 194 -1.71 -11.88 5.71
CA GLU A 194 -0.27 -12.14 5.85
C GLU A 194 0.50 -10.91 6.35
N ALA A 195 0.22 -9.73 5.79
CA ALA A 195 0.82 -8.47 6.22
C ALA A 195 0.44 -8.13 7.67
N SER A 196 -0.82 -8.30 8.04
CA SER A 196 -1.31 -8.12 9.41
C SER A 196 -0.64 -9.09 10.38
N ALA A 197 -0.54 -10.38 10.02
CA ALA A 197 0.12 -11.39 10.84
C ALA A 197 1.61 -11.09 11.02
N LEU A 198 2.32 -10.70 9.96
CA LEU A 198 3.71 -10.29 10.02
C LEU A 198 3.89 -9.07 10.92
N LYS A 199 2.96 -8.10 10.84
CA LYS A 199 2.98 -6.91 11.69
C LYS A 199 2.77 -7.24 13.16
N VAL A 200 1.81 -8.11 13.49
CA VAL A 200 1.61 -8.62 14.86
C VAL A 200 2.88 -9.30 15.37
N LYS A 201 3.50 -10.16 14.56
CA LYS A 201 4.76 -10.83 14.91
C LYS A 201 5.88 -9.82 15.18
N ARG A 202 6.07 -8.83 14.29
CA ARG A 202 7.09 -7.78 14.46
C ARG A 202 6.83 -6.92 15.68
N ARG A 203 5.56 -6.59 15.97
CA ARG A 203 5.22 -5.85 17.18
C ARG A 203 5.59 -6.62 18.44
N ALA A 204 5.34 -7.92 18.48
CA ALA A 204 5.79 -8.77 19.59
C ALA A 204 7.32 -8.86 19.67
N GLU A 205 8.01 -9.07 18.55
CA GLU A 205 9.47 -9.19 18.46
C GLU A 205 10.21 -7.93 18.93
N PHE A 206 9.71 -6.75 18.57
CA PHE A 206 10.33 -5.46 18.90
C PHE A 206 9.69 -4.76 20.10
N GLU A 207 8.83 -5.46 20.83
CA GLU A 207 8.07 -4.92 21.98
C GLU A 207 7.37 -3.59 21.64
N ILE A 208 6.78 -3.52 20.44
CA ILE A 208 5.98 -2.37 19.99
C ILE A 208 4.57 -2.54 20.52
N GLY A 209 4.12 -1.53 21.26
CA GLY A 209 2.86 -1.54 21.98
C GLY A 209 3.06 -1.01 23.39
N TRP A 210 2.14 -0.16 23.83
CA TRP A 210 2.16 0.39 25.17
C TRP A 210 1.66 -0.67 26.17
N ARG A 211 2.51 -1.06 27.11
CA ARG A 211 2.18 -2.03 28.17
C ARG A 211 2.17 -1.32 29.53
N PRO A 212 1.16 -1.52 30.38
CA PRO A 212 1.12 -0.90 31.71
C PRO A 212 2.38 -1.17 32.55
N GLU A 213 3.02 -2.31 32.34
CA GLU A 213 4.25 -2.71 33.02
C GLU A 213 5.47 -1.84 32.62
N MET A 214 5.42 -1.20 31.45
CA MET A 214 6.49 -0.31 30.96
C MET A 214 6.41 1.10 31.55
N ILE A 215 5.28 1.46 32.17
CA ILE A 215 5.13 2.77 32.82
C ILE A 215 5.97 2.77 34.09
N PRO A 216 6.99 3.66 34.20
CA PRO A 216 7.84 3.68 35.37
C PRO A 216 7.07 3.97 36.63
N ARG A 217 7.36 3.22 37.69
CA ARG A 217 6.78 3.45 39.01
C ARG A 217 7.55 4.54 39.73
N ASN A 218 6.84 5.55 40.24
CA ASN A 218 7.41 6.66 41.00
C ASN A 218 8.18 6.24 42.26
N MET A 219 7.95 5.02 42.78
CA MET A 219 8.61 4.51 43.99
C MET A 219 10.14 4.51 43.92
N GLY A 220 10.72 4.13 42.77
CA GLY A 220 12.18 4.08 42.61
C GLY A 220 12.81 5.48 42.68
N PRO A 221 12.39 6.41 41.81
CA PRO A 221 12.83 7.81 41.87
C PRO A 221 12.54 8.50 43.21
N ALA A 222 11.36 8.32 43.79
CA ALA A 222 11.00 8.94 45.08
C ALA A 222 11.96 8.53 46.21
N ARG A 223 12.36 7.25 46.27
CA ARG A 223 13.37 6.78 47.24
C ARG A 223 14.73 7.43 47.03
N LYS A 224 15.17 7.59 45.77
CA LYS A 224 16.44 8.26 45.45
C LYS A 224 16.43 9.75 45.84
N LEU A 225 15.27 10.38 45.73
CA LEU A 225 15.05 11.78 46.13
C LEU A 225 14.84 11.95 47.64
N LYS A 226 14.90 10.88 48.43
CA LYS A 226 14.66 10.89 49.88
C LYS A 226 13.31 11.49 50.26
N CYS A 227 12.29 11.23 49.45
CA CYS A 227 10.94 11.68 49.75
C CYS A 227 10.25 10.62 50.62
N ASP A 228 10.14 10.93 51.90
CA ASP A 228 9.48 10.08 52.88
C ASP A 228 7.98 10.00 52.56
N ALA A 229 7.53 8.80 52.22
CA ALA A 229 6.12 8.44 52.08
C ALA A 229 5.32 9.07 50.92
N VAL A 230 5.72 8.80 49.67
CA VAL A 230 4.67 8.59 48.65
C VAL A 230 4.07 7.21 48.96
N GLY A 231 2.81 7.17 49.43
CA GLY A 231 2.05 5.92 49.54
C GLY A 231 1.92 5.21 48.19
N ARG A 232 1.23 4.06 48.14
CA ARG A 232 0.82 3.48 46.84
C ARG A 232 -0.08 4.50 46.14
N GLY A 233 0.36 5.15 45.07
CA GLY A 233 -0.47 6.12 44.35
C GLY A 233 0.30 7.10 43.46
N LEU A 234 -0.42 8.15 43.05
CA LEU A 234 0.11 9.28 42.28
C LEU A 234 0.86 10.24 43.20
N CYS A 235 1.80 11.00 42.63
CA CYS A 235 2.48 12.08 43.34
C CYS A 235 2.51 13.35 42.48
N CYS A 236 2.53 14.50 43.14
CA CYS A 236 2.68 15.81 42.55
C CYS A 236 3.92 16.52 43.10
N LEU A 237 4.31 17.60 42.45
CA LEU A 237 5.26 18.56 43.00
C LEU A 237 4.47 19.64 43.75
N LYS A 238 4.90 20.00 44.95
CA LYS A 238 4.31 21.05 45.77
C LYS A 238 5.36 22.09 46.11
N PHE A 239 5.06 23.34 45.80
CA PHE A 239 5.85 24.50 46.18
C PHE A 239 5.54 24.91 47.61
N GLN A 240 6.60 25.16 48.38
CA GLN A 240 6.52 25.59 49.77
C GLN A 240 6.91 27.06 49.87
N ASP A 241 5.92 27.94 49.97
CA ASP A 241 6.13 29.40 49.95
C ASP A 241 7.14 29.88 51.01
N GLY A 242 7.08 29.31 52.21
CA GLY A 242 7.95 29.72 53.32
C GLY A 242 9.43 29.39 53.12
N SER A 243 9.74 28.34 52.35
CA SER A 243 11.11 27.88 52.10
C SER A 243 11.59 28.17 50.68
N ASN A 244 10.69 28.58 49.77
CA ASN A 244 10.95 28.69 48.34
C ASN A 244 11.56 27.39 47.77
N THR A 245 11.04 26.24 48.22
CA THR A 245 11.49 24.92 47.77
C THR A 245 10.35 24.11 47.16
N LEU A 246 10.71 23.16 46.31
CA LEU A 246 9.79 22.14 45.80
C LEU A 246 9.94 20.86 46.61
N CYS A 247 8.83 20.32 47.07
CA CYS A 247 8.76 19.00 47.69
C CYS A 247 7.85 18.07 46.88
N LEU A 248 8.02 16.76 47.06
CA LEU A 248 7.06 15.79 46.57
C LEU A 248 5.93 15.62 47.57
N ALA A 249 4.70 15.54 47.07
CA ALA A 249 3.51 15.25 47.87
C ALA A 249 2.67 14.16 47.19
N PRO A 250 1.96 13.32 47.96
CA PRO A 250 0.96 12.42 47.39
C PRO A 250 -0.20 13.23 46.80
N THR A 251 -0.79 12.74 45.71
CA THR A 251 -2.01 13.33 45.12
C THR A 251 -2.98 12.25 44.71
N VAL A 252 -4.27 12.60 44.66
CA VAL A 252 -5.32 11.81 44.01
C VAL A 252 -5.80 12.47 42.72
N ASP A 253 -5.38 13.70 42.45
CA ASP A 253 -5.72 14.45 41.25
C ASP A 253 -4.77 14.09 40.10
N PRO A 254 -5.26 13.48 39.01
CA PRO A 254 -4.46 13.18 37.84
C PRO A 254 -3.86 14.41 37.16
N ALA A 255 -4.50 15.58 37.26
CA ALA A 255 -4.03 16.81 36.61
C ALA A 255 -2.71 17.33 37.22
N GLY A 256 -2.52 17.13 38.53
CA GLY A 256 -1.27 17.44 39.23
C GLY A 256 -0.28 16.28 39.29
N ALA A 257 -0.65 15.10 38.79
CA ALA A 257 0.19 13.92 38.89
C ALA A 257 1.38 13.98 37.92
N VAL A 258 2.56 13.64 38.43
CA VAL A 258 3.80 13.59 37.64
C VAL A 258 4.43 12.20 37.70
N ASN A 259 4.97 11.75 36.56
CA ASN A 259 5.87 10.60 36.53
C ASN A 259 7.29 11.09 36.85
N LEU A 260 7.80 10.68 38.00
CA LEU A 260 9.09 11.14 38.52
C LEU A 260 10.27 10.62 37.70
N GLU A 261 10.16 9.44 37.11
CA GLU A 261 11.22 8.93 36.27
C GLU A 261 11.32 9.77 34.99
N TYR A 262 10.17 10.00 34.33
CA TYR A 262 10.12 10.84 33.14
C TYR A 262 10.61 12.27 33.41
N LEU A 263 10.13 12.88 34.50
CA LEU A 263 10.58 14.21 34.91
C LEU A 263 12.09 14.22 35.18
N SER A 264 12.60 13.24 35.92
CA SER A 264 14.03 13.19 36.27
C SER A 264 14.92 13.03 35.04
N LEU A 265 14.52 12.22 34.06
CA LEU A 265 15.25 12.03 32.82
C LEU A 265 15.18 13.28 31.93
N ALA A 266 14.01 13.90 31.81
CA ALA A 266 13.86 15.14 31.06
C ALA A 266 14.70 16.28 31.66
N LEU A 267 14.72 16.43 32.99
CA LEU A 267 15.56 17.40 33.68
C LEU A 267 17.06 17.09 33.49
N GLN A 268 17.45 15.80 33.50
CA GLN A 268 18.83 15.41 33.23
C GLN A 268 19.27 15.78 31.81
N VAL A 269 18.41 15.55 30.80
CA VAL A 269 18.70 15.98 29.42
C VAL A 269 18.87 17.50 29.37
N ARG A 270 17.94 18.25 29.96
CA ARG A 270 18.03 19.71 30.01
C ARG A 270 19.28 20.21 30.71
N PHE A 271 19.66 19.60 31.83
CA PHE A 271 20.83 19.97 32.61
C PHE A 271 22.14 19.66 31.89
N LYS A 272 22.25 18.47 31.27
CA LYS A 272 23.49 17.99 30.63
C LYS A 272 23.67 18.51 29.21
N GLU A 273 22.60 18.52 28.42
CA GLU A 273 22.64 18.80 26.98
C GLU A 273 22.15 20.22 26.64
N GLY A 274 21.47 20.90 27.58
CA GLY A 274 20.85 22.20 27.32
C GLY A 274 19.59 22.14 26.45
N THR A 275 19.17 20.95 26.01
CA THR A 275 18.04 20.73 25.09
C THR A 275 16.92 19.89 25.73
N GLU A 276 15.78 19.80 25.06
CA GLU A 276 14.74 18.83 25.40
C GLU A 276 15.09 17.41 24.94
N PRO A 277 14.57 16.37 25.60
CA PRO A 277 14.61 15.01 25.06
C PRO A 277 13.80 14.94 23.76
N ARG A 278 14.36 14.31 22.73
CA ARG A 278 13.68 14.13 21.44
C ARG A 278 13.89 12.73 20.90
N PHE A 279 12.95 12.32 20.06
CA PHE A 279 13.02 11.09 19.31
C PHE A 279 12.48 11.31 17.89
N SER A 280 13.05 10.59 16.92
CA SER A 280 12.47 10.47 15.58
C SER A 280 12.83 9.13 14.94
N LEU A 281 11.93 8.59 14.13
CA LEU A 281 12.23 7.57 13.13
C LEU A 281 12.61 8.24 11.82
N ASP A 282 13.91 8.36 11.56
CA ASP A 282 14.45 8.98 10.36
C ASP A 282 14.52 7.94 9.22
N PRO A 283 14.16 8.28 7.97
CA PRO A 283 14.39 7.39 6.84
C PRO A 283 15.88 7.16 6.62
N VAL A 284 16.25 5.95 6.20
CA VAL A 284 17.64 5.66 5.81
C VAL A 284 17.94 6.38 4.50
N ASP A 285 19.06 7.10 4.48
CA ASP A 285 19.52 7.85 3.30
C ASP A 285 19.87 6.86 2.18
N PRO A 286 19.15 6.88 1.03
CA PRO A 286 19.38 5.94 -0.06
C PRO A 286 20.76 6.11 -0.70
N SER A 287 21.43 7.24 -0.50
CA SER A 287 22.79 7.47 -1.00
C SER A 287 23.85 6.68 -0.21
N LYS A 288 23.55 6.31 1.04
CA LYS A 288 24.45 5.54 1.91
C LYS A 288 24.22 4.06 1.67
N LYS A 289 24.86 3.52 0.62
CA LYS A 289 24.87 2.09 0.26
C LYS A 289 25.66 1.23 1.27
N SER A 290 25.34 1.25 2.55
CA SER A 290 25.86 0.21 3.44
C SER A 290 25.06 -1.08 3.23
N VAL A 291 25.72 -2.23 3.39
CA VAL A 291 25.08 -3.55 3.25
C VAL A 291 23.94 -3.70 4.26
N ASP A 292 24.07 -3.09 5.44
CA ASP A 292 23.04 -3.07 6.47
C ASP A 292 21.88 -2.10 6.14
N ALA A 293 22.14 -1.02 5.40
CA ALA A 293 21.10 -0.09 4.94
C ALA A 293 20.15 -0.71 3.91
N MET A 294 20.48 -1.86 3.32
CA MET A 294 19.55 -2.59 2.46
C MET A 294 18.42 -3.28 3.25
N GLN A 295 18.56 -3.45 4.57
CA GLN A 295 17.58 -4.17 5.39
C GLN A 295 16.66 -3.28 6.22
N SER A 296 17.08 -2.06 6.58
CA SER A 296 16.23 -1.12 7.33
C SER A 296 15.82 0.08 6.48
N MET A 297 14.52 0.38 6.47
CA MET A 297 13.97 1.58 5.82
C MET A 297 14.08 2.82 6.70
N GLN A 298 14.26 2.63 8.02
CA GLN A 298 14.25 3.69 9.03
C GLN A 298 15.30 3.43 10.12
N THR A 299 15.77 4.50 10.75
CA THR A 299 16.71 4.51 11.88
C THR A 299 16.09 5.20 13.08
N LYS A 300 16.21 4.56 14.26
CA LYS A 300 15.81 5.16 15.54
C LYS A 300 16.83 6.23 15.94
N ARG A 301 16.39 7.47 16.07
CA ARG A 301 17.24 8.59 16.47
C ARG A 301 16.76 9.15 17.80
N PHE A 302 17.59 8.96 18.83
CA PHE A 302 17.40 9.53 20.16
C PHE A 302 18.30 10.76 20.33
N GLU A 303 17.75 11.83 20.87
CA GLU A 303 18.52 13.04 21.19
C GLU A 303 18.28 13.44 22.65
N PRO A 304 19.29 13.26 23.52
CA PRO A 304 20.61 12.68 23.27
C PRO A 304 20.55 11.15 23.06
N ALA A 305 21.60 10.59 22.43
CA ALA A 305 21.67 9.17 22.08
C ALA A 305 21.51 8.24 23.29
N TRP A 306 21.93 8.68 24.48
CA TRP A 306 21.84 7.89 25.71
C TRP A 306 20.40 7.71 26.25
N LEU A 307 19.40 8.39 25.67
CA LEU A 307 18.00 8.09 25.96
C LEU A 307 17.57 6.70 25.47
N ALA A 308 18.31 6.10 24.52
CA ALA A 308 18.05 4.74 24.07
C ALA A 308 18.12 3.76 25.25
N GLY A 309 17.08 2.93 25.40
CA GLY A 309 16.97 1.97 26.52
C GLY A 309 16.59 2.60 27.86
N THR A 310 16.19 3.87 27.87
CA THR A 310 15.54 4.50 29.03
C THR A 310 14.03 4.51 28.85
N SER A 311 13.29 4.59 29.96
CA SER A 311 11.83 4.66 29.91
C SER A 311 11.28 5.89 29.16
N VAL A 312 11.98 7.03 29.21
CA VAL A 312 11.66 8.21 28.37
C VAL A 312 11.93 7.94 26.89
N GLY A 313 13.06 7.30 26.57
CA GLY A 313 13.34 6.92 25.18
C GLY A 313 12.26 5.99 24.61
N ASP A 314 11.86 5.00 25.38
CA ASP A 314 10.84 4.04 24.96
C ASP A 314 9.48 4.70 24.75
N VAL A 315 9.01 5.56 25.67
CA VAL A 315 7.74 6.27 25.47
C VAL A 315 7.77 7.19 24.26
N LEU A 316 8.88 7.88 24.02
CA LEU A 316 9.03 8.74 22.86
C LEU A 316 9.02 7.92 21.56
N PHE A 317 9.69 6.75 21.54
CA PHE A 317 9.65 5.83 20.40
C PHE A 317 8.25 5.29 20.12
N GLN A 318 7.56 4.79 21.15
CA GLN A 318 6.23 4.21 20.99
C GLN A 318 5.22 5.26 20.54
N ALA A 319 5.28 6.48 21.08
CA ALA A 319 4.42 7.58 20.69
C ALA A 319 4.63 7.95 19.21
N ASP A 320 5.88 8.14 18.79
CA ASP A 320 6.23 8.50 17.41
C ASP A 320 5.89 7.38 16.40
N TYR A 321 6.10 6.12 16.78
CA TYR A 321 5.70 4.97 15.97
C TYR A 321 4.18 4.91 15.81
N HIS A 322 3.43 5.08 16.90
CA HIS A 322 1.97 5.05 16.85
C HIS A 322 1.39 6.22 16.04
N LEU A 323 1.97 7.42 16.17
CA LEU A 323 1.61 8.58 15.34
C LEU A 323 1.72 8.25 13.86
N LYS A 324 2.81 7.61 13.44
CA LYS A 324 3.03 7.19 12.04
C LYS A 324 2.04 6.14 11.57
N GLU A 325 1.68 5.18 12.41
CA GLU A 325 0.65 4.19 12.04
C GLU A 325 -0.72 4.84 11.85
N LEU A 326 -1.06 5.83 12.68
CA LEU A 326 -2.30 6.59 12.52
C LEU A 326 -2.23 7.46 11.26
N SER A 327 -1.14 8.19 11.04
CA SER A 327 -1.00 9.06 9.86
C SER A 327 -1.03 8.28 8.55
N MET A 328 -0.50 7.05 8.54
CA MET A 328 -0.52 6.14 7.40
C MET A 328 -1.81 5.30 7.31
N GLY A 329 -2.84 5.56 8.12
CA GLY A 329 -4.11 4.84 8.03
C GLY A 329 -4.03 3.35 8.38
N GLU A 330 -2.92 2.91 8.99
CA GLU A 330 -2.74 1.52 9.42
C GLU A 330 -3.48 1.19 10.73
N GLN A 331 -4.06 2.21 11.35
CA GLN A 331 -4.90 2.13 12.53
C GLN A 331 -6.16 2.96 12.32
N PRO A 332 -7.31 2.55 12.90
CA PRO A 332 -8.51 3.37 12.91
C PRO A 332 -8.22 4.75 13.52
N GLN A 333 -8.71 5.79 12.85
CA GLN A 333 -8.53 7.16 13.31
C GLN A 333 -9.23 7.38 14.66
N PRO A 334 -8.58 8.07 15.62
CA PRO A 334 -9.13 8.27 16.97
C PRO A 334 -10.36 9.19 16.96
N ILE A 335 -10.49 10.03 15.93
CA ILE A 335 -11.57 10.99 15.75
C ILE A 335 -12.41 10.57 14.55
N ILE A 336 -13.73 10.57 14.71
CA ILE A 336 -14.65 10.24 13.62
C ILE A 336 -14.55 11.33 12.55
N GLY A 337 -14.30 10.92 11.31
CA GLY A 337 -14.16 11.83 10.17
C GLY A 337 -12.75 12.38 9.96
N MET A 338 -11.84 12.15 10.91
CA MET A 338 -10.42 12.46 10.71
C MET A 338 -9.85 11.56 9.61
N LYS A 339 -9.04 12.16 8.74
CA LYS A 339 -8.49 11.50 7.55
C LYS A 339 -7.05 11.08 7.80
N SER A 340 -6.62 10.00 7.17
CA SER A 340 -5.20 9.63 7.07
C SER A 340 -4.50 10.39 5.94
N CYS A 341 -3.18 10.31 5.87
CA CYS A 341 -2.39 10.83 4.77
C CYS A 341 -2.81 10.22 3.42
N PHE A 342 -3.22 8.94 3.40
CA PHE A 342 -3.70 8.30 2.17
C PHE A 342 -5.02 8.90 1.68
N ASP A 343 -5.94 9.18 2.60
CA ASP A 343 -7.22 9.83 2.27
C ASP A 343 -7.01 11.24 1.71
N PHE A 344 -5.96 11.94 2.15
CA PHE A 344 -5.56 13.24 1.57
C PHE A 344 -4.82 13.11 0.24
N SER A 345 -4.15 11.99 -0.02
CA SER A 345 -3.32 11.76 -1.22
C SER A 345 -4.11 11.42 -2.48
N ASP A 346 -5.37 10.95 -2.34
CA ASP A 346 -6.23 10.57 -3.47
C ASP A 346 -6.55 11.70 -4.45
N VAL A 347 -6.23 12.95 -4.09
CA VAL A 347 -6.42 14.12 -4.95
C VAL A 347 -5.25 14.37 -5.91
N SER A 348 -4.08 13.72 -5.74
CA SER A 348 -2.86 14.04 -6.53
C SER A 348 -1.84 12.88 -6.64
N ARG A 349 -2.28 11.70 -7.09
CA ARG A 349 -1.51 10.43 -7.13
C ARG A 349 -0.29 10.37 -8.09
N THR A 350 0.38 11.47 -8.42
CA THR A 350 1.48 11.45 -9.41
C THR A 350 2.88 11.64 -8.85
N GLU A 351 3.06 12.08 -7.60
CA GLU A 351 4.39 12.39 -7.06
C GLU A 351 4.70 11.59 -5.79
N GLU A 352 5.83 10.88 -5.80
CA GLU A 352 6.45 10.35 -4.59
C GLU A 352 6.80 11.51 -3.66
N TRP A 353 6.33 11.45 -2.42
CA TRP A 353 6.65 12.45 -1.41
C TRP A 353 7.33 11.79 -0.21
N LYS A 354 8.14 12.58 0.51
CA LYS A 354 8.82 12.20 1.74
C LYS A 354 8.56 13.29 2.76
N ALA A 355 8.29 12.91 4.00
CA ALA A 355 8.07 13.87 5.08
C ALA A 355 8.35 13.21 6.43
N ARG A 356 8.56 14.05 7.44
CA ARG A 356 8.66 13.66 8.85
C ARG A 356 7.54 14.29 9.65
N GLU A 357 7.06 13.56 10.64
CA GLU A 357 6.13 14.01 11.66
C GLU A 357 6.77 13.86 13.03
N TRP A 358 6.48 14.79 13.94
CA TRP A 358 6.89 14.70 15.33
C TRP A 358 5.93 15.45 16.25
N PHE A 359 5.93 15.06 17.51
CA PHE A 359 5.24 15.80 18.57
C PHE A 359 5.98 17.09 18.90
N VAL A 360 5.21 18.16 19.14
CA VAL A 360 5.73 19.45 19.58
C VAL A 360 4.99 19.95 20.80
N VAL A 361 5.71 20.68 21.66
CA VAL A 361 5.12 21.47 22.74
C VAL A 361 4.84 22.87 22.18
N ARG A 362 3.57 23.21 21.94
CA ARG A 362 3.18 24.53 21.40
C ARG A 362 3.09 25.59 22.48
N LYS A 363 2.74 25.17 23.70
CA LYS A 363 2.68 26.02 24.88
C LYS A 363 3.03 25.18 26.10
N ALA A 364 3.87 25.71 26.97
CA ALA A 364 4.15 25.12 28.28
C ALA A 364 4.06 26.23 29.32
N GLU A 365 3.19 26.02 30.29
CA GLU A 365 3.02 26.89 31.44
C GLU A 365 3.00 26.04 32.70
N VAL A 366 3.37 26.67 33.80
CA VAL A 366 3.30 26.07 35.12
C VAL A 366 2.36 26.92 35.95
N GLN A 367 1.29 26.31 36.45
CA GLN A 367 0.37 26.95 37.38
C GLN A 367 0.63 26.45 38.80
N VAL A 368 0.33 27.28 39.78
CA VAL A 368 0.41 26.91 41.20
C VAL A 368 -1.01 26.99 41.74
N SER A 369 -1.52 25.88 42.27
CA SER A 369 -2.83 25.84 42.92
C SER A 369 -2.82 26.57 44.28
N GLU A 370 -3.99 26.80 44.86
CA GLU A 370 -4.13 27.43 46.19
C GLU A 370 -3.40 26.68 47.30
N ASP A 371 -3.27 25.36 47.18
CA ASP A 371 -2.53 24.52 48.12
C ASP A 371 -1.06 24.33 47.75
N GLY A 372 -0.54 25.11 46.79
CA GLY A 372 0.86 25.12 46.38
C GLY A 372 1.25 23.98 45.42
N VAL A 373 0.31 23.18 44.93
CA VAL A 373 0.61 22.13 43.94
C VAL A 373 0.98 22.76 42.60
N ILE A 374 2.06 22.25 42.02
CA ILE A 374 2.55 22.62 40.71
C ILE A 374 1.79 21.82 39.65
N LEU A 375 1.03 22.53 38.83
CA LEU A 375 0.23 21.98 37.74
C LEU A 375 0.92 22.25 36.39
N PRO A 376 1.44 21.23 35.70
CA PRO A 376 1.98 21.39 34.37
C PRO A 376 0.84 21.57 33.36
N CYS A 377 0.78 22.72 32.70
CA CYS A 377 -0.20 23.01 31.66
C CYS A 377 0.51 23.04 30.30
N VAL A 378 0.36 21.97 29.53
CA VAL A 378 0.98 21.85 28.21
C VAL A 378 -0.09 21.83 27.13
N LYS A 379 0.15 22.57 26.04
CA LYS A 379 -0.54 22.36 24.77
C LYS A 379 0.41 21.66 23.83
N MET A 380 0.08 20.43 23.53
CA MET A 380 0.82 19.60 22.59
C MET A 380 0.26 19.78 21.17
N GLY A 381 1.05 19.34 20.19
CA GLY A 381 0.63 19.24 18.81
C GLY A 381 1.50 18.28 18.05
N VAL A 382 1.23 18.16 16.75
CA VAL A 382 2.04 17.45 15.78
C VAL A 382 2.46 18.46 14.72
N GLU A 383 3.73 18.42 14.34
CA GLU A 383 4.23 19.15 13.19
C GLU A 383 4.71 18.15 12.14
N ALA A 384 4.56 18.53 10.87
CA ALA A 384 5.12 17.80 9.76
C ALA A 384 6.02 18.70 8.91
N ARG A 385 7.09 18.11 8.36
CA ARG A 385 7.89 18.77 7.32
C ARG A 385 8.15 17.86 6.13
N GLU A 386 7.95 18.40 4.94
CA GLU A 386 8.34 17.78 3.67
C GLU A 386 9.85 17.60 3.64
N GLN A 387 10.34 16.43 3.26
CA GLN A 387 11.76 16.13 3.10
C GLN A 387 12.16 16.17 1.63
N ARG A 388 13.32 16.77 1.36
CA ARG A 388 13.93 16.85 0.03
C ARG A 388 15.28 16.18 0.02
N LEU A 389 15.57 15.49 -1.07
CA LEU A 389 16.89 14.93 -1.30
C LEU A 389 17.83 16.06 -1.74
N THR A 390 18.84 16.35 -0.92
CA THR A 390 19.92 17.30 -1.19
C THR A 390 21.21 16.54 -1.46
N PRO A 391 22.30 17.22 -1.87
CA PRO A 391 23.62 16.61 -1.94
C PRO A 391 24.15 16.04 -0.60
N TYR A 392 23.55 16.44 0.53
CA TYR A 392 23.93 15.98 1.88
C TYR A 392 22.99 14.91 2.44
N GLY A 393 22.02 14.43 1.64
CA GLY A 393 21.05 13.42 2.03
C GLY A 393 19.63 13.97 2.11
N LEU A 394 18.76 13.33 2.88
CA LEU A 394 17.39 13.83 3.11
C LEU A 394 17.39 14.93 4.16
N GLU A 395 16.89 16.11 3.79
CA GLU A 395 16.75 17.27 4.69
C GLU A 395 15.31 17.74 4.74
N ASP A 396 14.89 18.28 5.89
CA ASP A 396 13.58 18.94 6.01
C ASP A 396 13.56 20.25 5.22
N SER A 397 12.47 20.45 4.48
CA SER A 397 12.16 21.70 3.83
C SER A 397 11.91 22.79 4.87
N ARG A 398 12.52 23.97 4.65
CA ARG A 398 12.29 25.14 5.51
C ARG A 398 10.83 25.58 5.52
N ILE A 399 10.15 25.41 4.39
CA ILE A 399 8.73 25.69 4.20
C ILE A 399 8.13 24.44 3.57
N SER A 400 7.16 23.84 4.26
CA SER A 400 6.40 22.72 3.72
C SER A 400 5.15 23.25 3.04
N ARG A 401 4.73 22.59 1.96
CA ARG A 401 3.53 23.02 1.25
C ARG A 401 2.30 22.77 2.12
N PRO A 402 1.36 23.73 2.24
CA PRO A 402 0.17 23.57 3.08
C PRO A 402 -0.78 22.49 2.55
N ASP A 403 -0.68 22.14 1.27
CA ASP A 403 -1.47 21.09 0.65
C ASP A 403 -0.88 19.67 0.84
N HIS A 404 0.33 19.56 1.41
CA HIS A 404 1.01 18.28 1.65
C HIS A 404 0.19 17.38 2.59
N PRO A 405 -0.03 16.09 2.26
CA PRO A 405 -0.86 15.18 3.05
C PRO A 405 -0.49 15.13 4.55
N LEU A 406 0.79 14.98 4.89
CA LEU A 406 1.24 14.98 6.29
C LEU A 406 1.03 16.33 6.99
N VAL A 407 1.12 17.46 6.27
CA VAL A 407 0.88 18.77 6.89
C VAL A 407 -0.58 18.90 7.28
N LYS A 408 -1.50 18.52 6.38
CA LYS A 408 -2.94 18.47 6.66
C LYS A 408 -3.27 17.53 7.82
N TYR A 409 -2.67 16.34 7.82
CA TYR A 409 -2.84 15.38 8.92
C TYR A 409 -2.35 15.94 10.25
N ALA A 410 -1.14 16.51 10.29
CA ALA A 410 -0.56 17.09 11.48
C ALA A 410 -1.39 18.27 12.03
N GLU A 411 -1.95 19.11 11.14
CA GLU A 411 -2.87 20.19 11.52
C GLU A 411 -4.16 19.64 12.13
N GLU A 412 -4.80 18.65 11.50
CA GLU A 412 -6.02 18.02 12.01
C GLU A 412 -5.78 17.29 13.35
N PHE A 413 -4.66 16.58 13.46
CA PHE A 413 -4.22 15.93 14.69
C PHE A 413 -4.00 16.95 15.80
N THR A 414 -3.31 18.06 15.50
CA THR A 414 -3.05 19.14 16.46
C THR A 414 -4.34 19.78 16.96
N ASN A 415 -5.29 20.04 16.06
CA ASN A 415 -6.59 20.63 16.43
C ASN A 415 -7.41 19.69 17.33
N SER A 416 -7.15 18.39 17.24
CA SER A 416 -7.85 17.35 18.01
C SER A 416 -7.00 16.74 19.12
N PHE A 417 -5.82 17.29 19.42
CA PHE A 417 -4.81 16.62 20.23
C PHE A 417 -5.34 16.17 21.58
N ASP A 418 -6.01 17.08 22.30
CA ASP A 418 -6.52 16.80 23.65
C ASP A 418 -7.56 15.68 23.66
N LEU A 419 -8.43 15.65 22.64
CA LEU A 419 -9.44 14.59 22.49
C LEU A 419 -8.80 13.24 22.08
N ILE A 420 -7.77 13.27 21.25
CA ILE A 420 -6.99 12.07 20.89
C ILE A 420 -6.30 11.53 22.13
N ALA A 421 -5.63 12.41 22.89
CA ALA A 421 -4.98 12.07 24.14
C ALA A 421 -5.98 11.46 25.10
N GLU A 422 -7.16 12.06 25.32
CA GLU A 422 -8.21 11.49 26.18
C GLU A 422 -8.61 10.08 25.73
N ARG A 423 -8.97 9.89 24.45
CA ARG A 423 -9.43 8.59 23.92
C ARG A 423 -8.36 7.50 23.91
N LYS A 424 -7.08 7.89 23.78
CA LYS A 424 -5.94 6.96 23.72
C LYS A 424 -5.21 6.84 25.06
N SER A 425 -5.48 7.71 26.03
CA SER A 425 -4.92 7.69 27.39
C SER A 425 -5.51 6.58 28.27
N VAL A 426 -6.53 5.88 27.79
CA VAL A 426 -7.09 4.72 28.47
C VAL A 426 -6.11 3.55 28.31
N PHE A 427 -5.27 3.37 29.33
CA PHE A 427 -4.56 2.12 29.57
C PHE A 427 -5.60 0.97 29.59
N TYR A 428 -5.48 0.01 28.67
CA TYR A 428 -6.21 -1.25 28.71
C TYR A 428 -5.54 -2.25 29.64
#